data_AF-A0A7G2JYZ7-F1
#
_entry.id   AF-A0A7G2JYZ7-F1
#
_cell.length_a   1.000
_cell.length_b   1.000
_cell.length_c   1.000
_cell.angle_alpha   90.00
_cell.angle_beta   90.00
_cell.angle_gamma   90.00
#
_symmetry.space_group_name_H-M   'P 1'
#
loop_
_entity.id
_entity.type
_entity.pdbx_description
1 polymer ?
#
loop_
_entity_poly.entity_id
_entity_poly.type
_entity_poly.pdbx_seq_one_letter_code
_entity_poly.pdbx_strand_id
1 'polypeptide(L)'
;MEIAEKEYKEKEALVGEDAMRHFEKGVMLQTLDELWKEHLASMDYLRQGIHLRGYAQKDPKQEYKKESFRMFTEMLDSLKHQVITTLTRVRVRTQEEMEEAERARQEMAARINQN
;
A
#
# COMPACT_ATOMS: atom_id res chain seq x y z
N MET A 1 -16.81 -2.66 12.61
CA MET A 1 -15.42 -2.86 13.09
C MET A 1 -15.24 -4.29 13.57
N GLU A 2 -16.16 -4.83 14.39
CA GLU A 2 -16.13 -6.23 14.88
C GLU A 2 -15.95 -7.32 13.80
N ILE A 3 -16.61 -7.20 12.64
CA ILE A 3 -16.49 -8.21 11.57
C ILE A 3 -15.05 -8.26 11.02
N ALA A 4 -14.43 -7.10 10.80
CA ALA A 4 -13.07 -7.01 10.28
C ALA A 4 -12.04 -7.56 11.29
N GLU A 5 -12.24 -7.29 12.59
CA GLU A 5 -11.39 -7.84 13.65
C GLU A 5 -11.53 -9.36 13.77
N LYS A 6 -12.74 -9.89 13.59
CA LYS A 6 -12.97 -11.33 13.63
C LYS A 6 -12.28 -12.03 12.45
N GLU A 7 -12.48 -11.54 11.23
CA GLU A 7 -11.81 -12.08 10.05
C GLU A 7 -10.28 -11.98 10.17
N TYR A 8 -9.78 -10.91 10.79
CA TYR A 8 -8.36 -10.75 11.04
C TYR A 8 -7.80 -11.84 11.95
N LYS A 9 -8.45 -12.08 13.09
CA LYS A 9 -8.05 -13.13 14.05
C LYS A 9 -8.11 -14.52 13.44
N GLU A 10 -9.11 -14.79 12.61
CA GLU A 10 -9.21 -16.06 11.88
C GLU A 10 -8.02 -16.25 10.93
N LYS A 11 -7.61 -15.21 10.19
CA LYS A 11 -6.41 -15.25 9.34
C LYS A 11 -5.12 -15.41 10.14
N GLU A 12 -4.99 -14.69 11.25
CA GLU A 12 -3.84 -14.76 12.13
C GLU A 12 -3.67 -16.18 12.71
N ALA A 13 -4.77 -16.84 13.08
CA ALA A 13 -4.75 -18.23 13.54
C ALA A 13 -4.31 -19.23 12.46
N LEU A 14 -4.59 -18.95 11.18
CA LEU A 14 -4.21 -19.80 10.04
C LEU A 14 -2.73 -19.62 9.64
N VAL A 15 -2.20 -18.39 9.70
CA VAL A 15 -0.82 -18.06 9.26
C VAL A 15 0.19 -18.18 10.39
N GLY A 16 -0.23 -17.94 11.62
CA GLY A 16 0.62 -17.74 12.78
C GLY A 16 0.97 -16.27 12.99
N GLU A 17 1.05 -15.87 14.27
CA GLU A 17 1.25 -14.49 14.71
C GLU A 17 2.54 -13.86 14.15
N ASP A 18 3.68 -14.56 14.23
CA ASP A 18 4.96 -14.03 13.77
C ASP A 18 4.95 -13.74 12.27
N ALA A 19 4.43 -14.67 11.46
CA ALA A 19 4.36 -14.49 10.01
C ALA A 19 3.38 -13.36 9.64
N MET A 20 2.27 -13.23 10.36
CA MET A 20 1.33 -12.11 10.18
C MET A 20 1.97 -10.76 10.50
N ARG A 21 2.70 -10.63 11.61
CA ARG A 21 3.44 -9.41 11.97
C ARG A 21 4.49 -9.02 10.94
N HIS A 22 5.23 -10.00 10.40
CA HIS A 22 6.20 -9.75 9.32
C HIS A 22 5.50 -9.28 8.03
N PHE A 23 4.37 -9.88 7.69
CA PHE A 23 3.56 -9.49 6.55
C PHE A 23 3.01 -8.07 6.70
N GLU A 24 2.40 -7.73 7.83
CA GLU A 24 1.93 -6.38 8.16
C GLU A 24 3.02 -5.32 7.96
N LYS A 25 4.20 -5.59 8.53
CA LYS A 25 5.36 -4.70 8.42
C LYS A 25 5.82 -4.56 6.97
N GLY A 26 5.85 -5.67 6.21
CA GLY A 26 6.20 -5.66 4.79
C GLY A 26 5.25 -4.79 3.98
N VAL A 27 3.93 -4.99 4.15
CA VAL A 27 2.89 -4.19 3.48
C VAL A 27 3.04 -2.72 3.85
N MET A 28 3.18 -2.40 5.14
CA MET A 28 3.31 -1.01 5.60
C MET A 28 4.53 -0.31 4.98
N LEU A 29 5.69 -0.98 4.97
CA LEU A 29 6.92 -0.42 4.42
C LEU A 29 6.83 -0.24 2.91
N GLN A 30 6.28 -1.22 2.19
CA GLN A 30 6.12 -1.13 0.74
C GLN A 30 5.18 0.02 0.36
N THR A 31 4.01 0.10 1.00
CA THR A 31 3.03 1.17 0.75
C THR A 31 3.60 2.55 1.11
N LEU A 32 4.35 2.65 2.20
CA LEU A 32 5.02 3.90 2.57
C LEU A 32 6.04 4.33 1.52
N ASP A 33 6.87 3.41 1.03
CA ASP A 33 7.90 3.72 0.04
C ASP A 33 7.27 4.20 -1.29
N GLU A 34 6.22 3.54 -1.75
CA GLU A 34 5.46 3.94 -2.95
C GLU A 34 4.88 5.35 -2.82
N LEU A 35 4.14 5.63 -1.74
CA LEU A 35 3.54 6.93 -1.50
C LEU A 35 4.57 8.03 -1.28
N TRP A 36 5.69 7.71 -0.63
CA TRP A 36 6.76 8.67 -0.39
C TRP A 36 7.44 9.11 -1.69
N LYS A 37 7.70 8.18 -2.61
CA LYS A 37 8.26 8.49 -3.94
C LYS A 37 7.33 9.41 -4.73
N GLU A 38 6.02 9.13 -4.71
CA GLU A 38 5.02 9.99 -5.35
C GLU A 38 4.93 11.37 -4.69
N HIS A 39 5.00 11.43 -3.35
CA HIS A 39 5.02 12.69 -2.60
C HIS A 39 6.25 13.54 -2.95
N LEU A 40 7.44 12.95 -3.04
CA LEU A 40 8.67 13.66 -3.44
C LEU A 40 8.53 14.24 -4.84
N ALA A 41 8.03 13.46 -5.80
CA ALA A 41 7.77 13.97 -7.16
C ALA A 41 6.78 15.15 -7.14
N SER A 42 5.70 15.03 -6.37
CA SER A 42 4.70 16.09 -6.21
C SER A 42 5.26 17.35 -5.55
N MET A 43 6.19 17.19 -4.60
CA MET A 43 6.90 18.29 -3.94
C MET A 43 7.83 19.03 -4.89
N ASP A 44 8.51 18.32 -5.80
CA ASP A 44 9.31 18.94 -6.85
C ASP A 44 8.44 19.76 -7.82
N TYR A 45 7.28 19.25 -8.22
CA TYR A 45 6.32 20.02 -9.03
C TYR A 45 5.81 21.26 -8.29
N LEU A 46 5.48 21.12 -7.00
CA LEU A 46 5.04 22.24 -6.17
C LEU A 46 6.12 23.33 -6.10
N ARG A 47 7.38 22.94 -5.91
CA ARG A 47 8.52 23.87 -5.86
C ARG A 47 8.70 24.64 -7.17
N GLN A 48 8.53 24.00 -8.31
CA GLN A 48 8.62 24.66 -9.62
C GLN A 48 7.44 25.62 -9.85
N GLY A 49 6.23 25.22 -9.44
CA GLY A 49 5.00 25.99 -9.65
C GLY A 49 4.76 27.14 -8.66
N ILE A 50 5.43 27.16 -7.50
CA ILE A 50 5.16 28.13 -6.43
C ILE A 50 5.44 29.58 -6.86
N HIS A 51 6.41 29.78 -7.76
CA HIS A 51 6.78 31.11 -8.25
C HIS A 51 5.69 31.76 -9.10
N LEU A 52 4.86 30.97 -9.79
CA LEU A 52 3.73 31.48 -10.58
C LEU A 52 2.59 31.97 -9.68
N ARG A 53 2.49 31.47 -8.43
CA ARG A 53 1.49 31.90 -7.44
C ARG A 53 1.91 33.15 -6.65
N GLY A 54 3.17 33.59 -6.76
CA GLY A 54 3.69 34.81 -6.13
C GLY A 54 3.05 36.11 -6.62
N TYR A 55 2.30 36.09 -7.74
CA TYR A 55 1.54 37.24 -8.23
C TYR A 55 0.39 37.66 -7.28
N ALA A 56 -0.01 36.82 -6.33
CA ALA A 56 -1.12 37.08 -5.40
C ALA A 56 -0.73 37.86 -4.13
N GLN A 57 0.40 38.60 -4.12
CA GLN A 57 0.94 39.33 -2.95
C GLN A 57 1.23 38.48 -1.71
N LYS A 58 1.19 37.15 -1.82
CA LYS A 58 1.52 36.22 -0.74
C LYS A 58 2.97 35.75 -0.83
N ASP A 59 3.59 35.57 0.33
CA ASP A 59 4.94 35.02 0.45
C ASP A 59 4.98 33.57 -0.11
N PRO A 60 5.74 33.31 -1.21
CA PRO A 60 5.83 31.99 -1.81
C PRO A 60 6.31 30.90 -0.84
N LYS A 61 7.16 31.24 0.13
CA LYS A 61 7.69 30.31 1.13
C LYS A 61 6.59 29.86 2.10
N GLN A 62 5.70 30.77 2.48
CA GLN A 62 4.57 30.45 3.37
C GLN A 62 3.55 29.54 2.67
N GLU A 63 3.22 29.84 1.42
CA GLU A 63 2.30 29.02 0.62
C GLU A 63 2.91 27.63 0.33
N TYR A 64 4.22 27.55 0.03
CA TYR A 64 4.91 26.28 -0.12
C TYR A 64 4.79 25.43 1.14
N LYS A 65 5.11 26.00 2.31
CA LYS A 65 5.04 25.28 3.59
C LYS A 65 3.61 24.79 3.88
N LYS A 66 2.61 25.62 3.65
CA LYS A 66 1.20 25.29 3.89
C LYS A 66 0.76 24.14 2.98
N GLU A 67 1.06 24.24 1.70
CA GLU A 67 0.65 23.25 0.71
C GLU A 67 1.41 21.93 0.88
N SER A 68 2.72 21.98 1.13
CA SER A 68 3.52 20.79 1.40
C SER A 68 3.01 20.01 2.62
N PHE A 69 2.59 20.72 3.66
CA PHE A 69 2.07 20.10 4.88
C PHE A 69 0.70 19.45 4.63
N ARG A 70 -0.17 20.12 3.84
CA ARG A 70 -1.44 19.55 3.40
C ARG A 70 -1.22 18.25 2.63
N MET A 71 -0.35 18.27 1.62
CA MET A 71 -0.02 17.10 0.80
C MET A 71 0.58 15.96 1.64
N PHE A 72 1.43 16.27 2.62
CA PHE A 72 2.00 15.28 3.52
C PHE A 72 0.93 14.61 4.40
N THR A 73 -0.02 15.40 4.92
CA THR A 73 -1.13 14.87 5.73
C THR A 73 -2.03 13.95 4.89
N GLU A 74 -2.35 14.36 3.67
CA GLU A 74 -3.13 13.56 2.70
C GLU A 74 -2.41 12.24 2.34
N MET A 75 -1.09 12.27 2.19
CA MET A 75 -0.27 11.06 1.98
C MET A 75 -0.35 10.11 3.17
N LEU A 76 -0.25 10.63 4.41
CA LEU A 76 -0.36 9.80 5.62
C LEU A 76 -1.74 9.15 5.77
N ASP A 77 -2.81 9.86 5.41
CA ASP A 77 -4.16 9.29 5.44
C ASP A 77 -4.36 8.25 4.34
N SER A 78 -3.78 8.48 3.15
CA SER A 78 -3.76 7.49 2.06
C SER A 78 -3.01 6.21 2.46
N LEU A 79 -1.87 6.35 3.15
CA LEU A 79 -1.10 5.23 3.69
C LEU A 79 -1.95 4.35 4.60
N LYS A 80 -2.62 4.95 5.60
CA LYS A 80 -3.49 4.21 6.54
C LYS A 80 -4.58 3.44 5.79
N HIS A 81 -5.26 4.10 4.84
CA HIS A 81 -6.35 3.48 4.08
C HIS A 81 -5.85 2.32 3.22
N GLN A 82 -4.73 2.48 2.54
CA GLN A 82 -4.17 1.44 1.66
C GLN A 82 -3.66 0.24 2.46
N VAL A 83 -3.00 0.46 3.59
CA VAL A 83 -2.53 -0.62 4.47
C VAL A 83 -3.72 -1.42 5.00
N ILE A 84 -4.73 -0.76 5.58
CA ILE A 84 -5.93 -1.43 6.11
C ILE A 84 -6.63 -2.21 4.99
N THR A 85 -6.82 -1.58 3.83
CA THR A 85 -7.48 -2.22 2.68
C THR A 85 -6.74 -3.47 2.22
N THR A 86 -5.40 -3.40 2.15
CA THR A 86 -4.56 -4.52 1.73
C THR A 86 -4.64 -5.68 2.72
N LEU A 87 -4.51 -5.38 4.01
CA LEU A 87 -4.59 -6.39 5.08
C LEU A 87 -5.97 -7.05 5.14
N THR A 88 -7.06 -6.30 4.96
CA THR A 88 -8.41 -6.87 4.94
C THR A 88 -8.65 -7.70 3.68
N ARG A 89 -8.13 -7.30 2.51
CA ARG A 89 -8.34 -8.03 1.25
C ARG A 89 -7.49 -9.29 1.11
N VAL A 90 -6.37 -9.39 1.83
CA VAL A 90 -5.49 -10.55 1.70
C VAL A 90 -6.27 -11.83 2.06
N ARG A 91 -6.25 -12.81 1.17
CA ARG A 91 -6.77 -14.15 1.45
C ARG A 91 -5.57 -15.05 1.71
N VAL A 92 -5.50 -15.56 2.93
CA VAL A 92 -4.56 -16.60 3.30
C VAL A 92 -5.02 -17.86 2.58
N ARG A 93 -4.20 -18.38 1.66
CA ARG A 93 -4.45 -19.69 1.06
C ARG A 93 -3.95 -20.75 2.02
N THR A 94 -4.73 -21.79 2.22
CA THR A 94 -4.27 -22.95 2.99
C THR A 94 -3.16 -23.69 2.22
N GLN A 95 -2.37 -24.50 2.93
CA GLN A 95 -1.35 -25.34 2.32
C GLN A 95 -1.93 -26.24 1.22
N GLU A 96 -3.14 -26.80 1.44
CA GLU A 96 -3.87 -27.60 0.45
C GLU A 96 -4.22 -26.79 -0.80
N GLU A 97 -4.74 -25.57 -0.66
CA GLU A 97 -5.05 -24.69 -1.80
C GLU A 97 -3.79 -24.28 -2.58
N MET A 98 -2.65 -24.15 -1.91
CA MET A 98 -1.37 -23.89 -2.55
C MET A 98 -0.88 -25.10 -3.36
N GLU A 99 -0.95 -26.31 -2.80
CA GLU A 99 -0.56 -27.55 -3.48
C GLU A 99 -1.46 -27.87 -4.68
N GLU A 100 -2.77 -27.61 -4.58
CA GLU A 100 -3.69 -27.73 -5.72
C GLU A 100 -3.39 -26.70 -6.81
N ALA A 101 -3.11 -25.45 -6.45
CA ALA A 101 -2.74 -24.41 -7.41
C ALA A 101 -1.38 -24.68 -8.08
N GLU A 102 -0.46 -25.37 -7.40
CA GLU A 102 0.82 -25.83 -7.95
C GLU A 102 0.60 -26.99 -8.93
N ARG A 103 -0.20 -28.01 -8.53
CA ARG A 103 -0.58 -29.13 -9.40
C ARG A 103 -1.28 -28.64 -10.68
N ALA A 104 -2.26 -27.74 -10.56
CA ALA A 104 -2.96 -27.16 -11.70
C ALA A 104 -2.02 -26.38 -12.64
N ARG A 105 -1.01 -25.67 -12.08
CA ARG A 105 0.01 -24.98 -12.88
C ARG A 105 0.94 -25.96 -13.61
N GLN A 106 1.34 -27.04 -12.96
CA GLN A 106 2.16 -28.09 -13.55
C GLN A 106 1.41 -28.82 -14.68
N GLU A 107 0.12 -29.15 -14.47
CA GLU A 107 -0.73 -29.75 -15.49
C GLU A 107 -0.95 -28.82 -16.69
N MET A 108 -1.16 -27.53 -16.46
CA MET A 108 -1.31 -26.54 -17.53
C MET A 108 -0.01 -26.37 -18.33
N ALA A 109 1.15 -26.36 -17.67
CA ALA A 109 2.45 -26.33 -18.33
C ALA A 109 2.72 -27.60 -19.17
N ALA A 110 2.33 -28.77 -18.66
CA ALA A 110 2.45 -30.04 -19.38
C ALA A 110 1.56 -30.08 -20.64
N ARG A 111 0.35 -29.51 -20.58
CA ARG A 111 -0.56 -29.41 -21.73
C ARG A 111 -0.08 -28.45 -22.82
N ILE A 112 0.65 -27.40 -22.45
CA ILE A 112 1.23 -26.44 -23.41
C ILE A 112 2.43 -27.08 -24.14
N ASN A 113 3.24 -27.90 -23.47
CA ASN A 113 4.39 -28.58 -24.10
C ASN A 113 4.01 -29.81 -24.95
N GLN A 114 2.75 -30.24 -24.95
CA GLN A 114 2.26 -31.37 -25.74
C GLN A 114 1.51 -30.97 -27.04
N ASN A 115 1.36 -29.66 -27.33
CA ASN A 115 0.87 -29.13 -28.61
C ASN A 115 2.00 -28.48 -29.39
#